data_AF-A0A0K2ZXA1-F1
#
_entry.id   AF-A0A0K2ZXA1-F1
#
_cell.length_a   1.000
_cell.length_b   1.000
_cell.length_c   1.000
_cell.angle_alpha   90.00
_cell.angle_beta   90.00
_cell.angle_gamma   90.00
#
_symmetry.space_group_name_H-M   'P 1'
#
loop_
_entity.id
_entity.type
_entity.pdbx_description
1 polymer ?
#
loop_
_entity_poly.entity_id
_entity_poly.type
_entity_poly.pdbx_seq_one_letter_code
_entity_poly.pdbx_strand_id
1 'polypeptide(L)'
;MPVDFLSDLDITGGNSGSPVLDAQGKLVWLAFDGNWESVSSNWVFDPAMTRMIAVDTRYLHWIMQEVAPAPRLLKELNLAR
;
A
#
# COMPACT_ATOMS: atom_id res chain seq x y z
N MET A 1 -10.71 0.22 11.63
CA MET A 1 -9.95 0.97 10.62
C MET A 1 -8.76 0.10 10.25
N PRO A 2 -8.59 -0.35 9.00
CA PRO A 2 -7.46 -1.17 8.59
C PRO A 2 -6.22 -0.32 8.28
N VAL A 3 -5.04 -0.73 8.75
CA VAL A 3 -3.78 0.03 8.62
C VAL A 3 -2.99 -0.45 7.41
N ASP A 4 -2.52 -1.70 7.46
CA ASP A 4 -1.68 -2.32 6.44
C ASP A 4 -2.25 -3.68 6.00
N PHE A 5 -1.79 -4.16 4.84
CA PHE A 5 -2.14 -5.47 4.27
C PHE A 5 -0.91 -6.20 3.75
N LEU A 6 -0.99 -7.54 3.77
CA LEU A 6 -0.06 -8.42 3.09
C LEU A 6 -0.68 -8.93 1.79
N SER A 7 0.14 -9.05 0.75
CA SER A 7 -0.21 -9.72 -0.50
C SER A 7 0.98 -10.53 -1.02
N ASP A 8 0.72 -11.52 -1.85
CA ASP A 8 1.73 -12.33 -2.55
C ASP A 8 2.29 -11.62 -3.80
N LEU A 9 2.24 -10.29 -3.83
CA LEU A 9 2.85 -9.50 -4.90
C LEU A 9 4.37 -9.54 -4.79
N ASP A 10 5.01 -9.67 -5.95
CA ASP A 10 6.46 -9.76 -6.09
C ASP A 10 7.07 -8.36 -6.23
N ILE A 11 7.81 -7.93 -5.20
CA ILE A 11 8.51 -6.65 -5.19
C ILE A 11 9.98 -6.80 -4.78
N THR A 12 10.79 -5.87 -5.27
CA THR A 12 12.16 -5.65 -4.82
C THR A 12 12.45 -4.14 -4.68
N GLY A 13 13.68 -3.78 -4.33
CA GLY A 13 14.16 -2.41 -4.27
C GLY A 13 13.80 -1.61 -5.53
N GLY A 14 13.21 -0.44 -5.31
CA GLY A 14 12.66 0.42 -6.37
C GLY A 14 11.12 0.45 -6.42
N ASN A 15 10.44 -0.51 -5.78
CA ASN A 15 8.96 -0.53 -5.70
C ASN A 15 8.37 0.28 -4.54
N SER A 16 9.18 0.89 -3.68
CA SER A 16 8.67 1.73 -2.60
C SER A 16 7.88 2.92 -3.18
N GLY A 17 6.64 3.06 -2.75
CA GLY A 17 5.69 4.06 -3.27
C GLY A 17 4.84 3.58 -4.45
N SER A 18 5.01 2.34 -4.92
CA SER A 18 4.20 1.79 -6.01
C SER A 18 2.71 1.73 -5.66
N PRO A 19 1.81 2.14 -6.57
CA PRO A 19 0.37 2.03 -6.36
C PRO A 19 -0.07 0.57 -6.48
N VAL A 20 -0.88 0.11 -5.51
CA VAL A 20 -1.58 -1.17 -5.59
C VAL A 20 -3.00 -0.93 -6.05
N LEU A 21 -3.39 -1.61 -7.12
CA LEU A 21 -4.70 -1.43 -7.77
C LEU A 21 -5.61 -2.62 -7.50
N ASP A 22 -6.91 -2.36 -7.34
CA ASP A 22 -7.92 -3.42 -7.33
C ASP A 22 -8.19 -3.97 -8.75
N ALA A 23 -9.10 -4.96 -8.83
CA ALA A 23 -9.49 -5.58 -10.09
C ALA A 23 -10.16 -4.63 -11.11
N GLN A 24 -10.48 -3.38 -10.71
CA GLN A 24 -10.99 -2.33 -11.59
C GLN A 24 -9.95 -1.23 -11.88
N GLY A 25 -8.71 -1.42 -11.45
CA GLY A 25 -7.64 -0.45 -11.64
C GLY A 25 -7.70 0.76 -10.70
N LYS A 26 -8.45 0.69 -9.59
CA LYS A 26 -8.53 1.77 -8.61
C LYS A 26 -7.48 1.60 -7.52
N LEU A 27 -6.89 2.71 -7.07
CA LEU A 27 -5.90 2.72 -6.00
C LEU A 27 -6.52 2.21 -4.69
N VAL A 28 -5.96 1.14 -4.14
CA VAL A 28 -6.40 0.58 -2.85
C VAL A 28 -5.32 0.64 -1.79
N TRP A 29 -4.05 0.39 -2.13
CA TRP A 29 -2.92 0.42 -1.18
C TRP A 29 -1.68 1.08 -1.80
N LEU A 30 -0.68 1.41 -0.97
CA LEU A 30 0.65 1.86 -1.42
C LEU A 30 1.73 0.92 -0.86
N ALA A 31 2.52 0.32 -1.74
CA ALA A 31 3.62 -0.55 -1.34
C ALA A 31 4.71 0.24 -0.63
N PHE A 32 5.19 -0.25 0.52
CA PHE A 32 6.29 0.40 1.23
C PHE A 32 7.39 -0.56 1.68
N ASP A 33 7.09 -1.85 1.88
CA ASP A 33 8.09 -2.84 2.32
C ASP A 33 7.69 -4.28 1.94
N GLY A 34 8.54 -5.26 2.26
CA GLY A 34 8.24 -6.69 2.26
C GLY A 34 8.50 -7.32 3.62
N ASN A 35 7.95 -8.52 3.87
CA ASN A 35 8.33 -9.29 5.06
C ASN A 35 9.77 -9.79 4.98
N TRP A 36 10.29 -10.34 6.08
CA TRP A 36 11.68 -10.83 6.16
C TRP A 36 12.02 -11.86 5.07
N GLU A 37 11.08 -12.76 4.75
CA GLU A 37 11.22 -13.76 3.70
C GLU A 37 11.35 -13.16 2.30
N SER A 38 10.98 -11.89 2.11
CA SER A 38 11.16 -11.16 0.85
C SER A 38 12.57 -10.60 0.65
N VAL A 39 13.48 -10.73 1.63
CA VAL A 39 14.88 -10.24 1.50
C VAL A 39 15.62 -10.85 0.31
N SER A 40 15.23 -12.06 -0.10
CA SER A 40 15.81 -12.77 -1.25
C SER A 40 15.14 -12.45 -2.59
N SER A 41 14.23 -11.46 -2.68
CA SER A 41 13.41 -11.22 -3.88
C SER A 41 14.21 -10.88 -5.14
N ASN A 42 15.47 -10.44 -5.00
CA ASN A 42 16.39 -10.31 -6.14
C ASN A 42 16.74 -11.64 -6.83
N TRP A 43 16.51 -12.77 -6.17
CA TRP A 43 16.97 -14.09 -6.60
C TRP A 43 15.86 -15.13 -6.62
N VAL A 44 14.95 -15.10 -5.65
CA VAL A 44 13.92 -16.11 -5.45
C VAL A 44 12.63 -15.47 -4.94
N PHE A 45 11.51 -15.92 -5.51
CA PHE A 45 10.17 -15.70 -4.99
C PHE A 45 9.63 -17.03 -4.43
N ASP A 46 9.23 -17.06 -3.15
CA ASP A 46 8.55 -18.20 -2.52
C ASP A 46 7.04 -17.89 -2.40
N PRO A 47 6.17 -18.53 -3.20
CA PRO A 47 4.73 -18.28 -3.15
C PRO A 47 4.11 -18.51 -1.76
N ALA A 48 4.69 -19.40 -0.95
CA ALA A 48 4.20 -19.69 0.38
C ALA A 48 4.52 -18.58 1.38
N MET A 49 5.64 -17.86 1.22
CA MET A 49 6.20 -17.00 2.27
C MET A 49 6.45 -15.55 1.84
N THR A 50 6.82 -15.28 0.59
CA THR A 50 7.15 -13.92 0.12
C THR A 50 5.89 -13.06 0.12
N ARG A 51 5.90 -11.95 0.89
CA ARG A 51 4.76 -11.04 0.99
C ARG A 51 5.19 -9.58 0.90
N MET A 52 4.51 -8.83 0.04
CA MET A 52 4.56 -7.38 0.01
C MET A 52 3.69 -6.79 1.14
N ILE A 53 4.21 -5.76 1.81
CA ILE A 53 3.53 -4.95 2.81
C ILE A 53 3.12 -3.62 2.17
N ALA A 54 1.84 -3.27 2.31
CA ALA A 54 1.31 -2.01 1.81
C ALA A 54 0.35 -1.35 2.80
N VAL A 55 0.37 -0.01 2.82
CA VAL A 55 -0.54 0.80 3.63
C VAL A 55 -1.86 0.99 2.91
N ASP A 56 -2.96 0.93 3.66
CA ASP A 56 -4.30 1.05 3.09
C ASP A 56 -4.71 2.50 2.82
N THR A 57 -5.32 2.77 1.66
CA THR A 57 -5.82 4.11 1.30
C THR A 57 -6.88 4.63 2.27
N ARG A 58 -7.63 3.75 2.95
CA ARG A 58 -8.56 4.14 4.03
C ARG A 58 -7.81 4.65 5.25
N TYR A 59 -6.62 4.13 5.52
CA TYR A 59 -5.77 4.67 6.59
C TYR A 59 -5.18 6.02 6.20
N LEU A 60 -4.67 6.15 4.97
CA LEU A 60 -4.22 7.44 4.43
C LEU A 60 -5.34 8.49 4.52
N HIS A 61 -6.55 8.11 4.12
CA HIS A 61 -7.74 8.96 4.25
C HIS A 61 -8.02 9.34 5.71
N TRP A 62 -8.04 8.36 6.62
CA TRP A 62 -8.28 8.61 8.04
C TRP A 62 -7.23 9.53 8.67
N ILE A 63 -5.95 9.36 8.34
CA ILE A 63 -4.87 10.26 8.76
C ILE A 63 -5.15 11.69 8.28
N MET A 64 -5.50 11.86 7.00
CA MET A 64 -5.81 13.17 6.41
C MET A 64 -7.11 13.80 6.93
N GLN A 65 -7.97 13.03 7.60
CA GLN A 65 -9.20 13.53 8.22
C GLN A 65 -8.99 13.87 9.69
N GLU A 66 -8.43 12.95 10.48
CA GLU A 66 -8.51 12.97 11.94
C GLU A 66 -7.19 13.31 12.64
N VAL A 67 -6.04 13.00 12.02
CA VAL A 67 -4.73 13.13 12.68
C VAL A 67 -3.94 14.33 12.16
N ALA A 68 -3.86 14.48 10.84
CA ALA A 68 -3.18 15.57 10.16
C ALA A 68 -4.12 16.14 9.08
N PRO A 69 -5.10 16.99 9.46
CA PRO A 69 -6.16 17.43 8.57
C PRO A 69 -5.65 18.05 7.26
N ALA A 70 -6.05 17.47 6.13
CA ALA A 70 -5.68 17.90 4.78
C ALA A 70 -6.91 18.03 3.85
N PRO A 71 -7.90 18.88 4.17
CA PRO A 71 -9.19 18.93 3.45
C PRO A 71 -9.06 19.33 1.97
N ARG A 72 -8.02 20.10 1.61
CA ARG A 72 -7.75 20.47 0.20
C ARG A 72 -7.36 19.26 -0.64
N LEU A 73 -6.49 18.40 -0.12
CA LEU A 73 -6.07 17.16 -0.80
C LEU A 73 -7.22 16.17 -0.89
N LEU A 74 -8.02 16.03 0.16
CA LEU A 74 -9.21 15.17 0.14
C LEU A 74 -10.20 15.60 -0.94
N LYS A 75 -10.38 16.91 -1.12
CA LYS A 75 -11.21 17.44 -2.20
C LYS A 75 -10.61 17.16 -3.58
N GLU A 76 -9.31 17.38 -3.75
CA GLU A 76 -8.60 17.11 -5.02
C GLU A 76 -8.70 15.64 -5.44
N LEU A 77 -8.59 14.73 -4.47
CA LEU A 77 -8.71 13.28 -4.70
C LEU A 77 -10.16 12.78 -4.84
N ASN A 78 -11.16 13.67 -4.78
CA ASN A 78 -12.59 13.34 -4.76
C ASN A 78 -12.98 12.41 -3.60
N LEU A 79 -12.34 12.58 -2.44
CA LEU A 79 -12.59 11.84 -1.19
C LEU A 79 -13.22 12.71 -0.10
N ALA A 80 -13.42 14.00 -0.36
CA ALA A 80 -14.13 14.89 0.55
C ALA A 80 -15.58 14.43 0.74
N ARG A 81 -16.05 14.43 1.99
CA ARG A 81 -17.45 14.20 2.35
C ARG A 81 -18.33 15.39 1.99
#